data_AF-W8NUV2-F1
#
_entry.id   AF-W8NUV2-F1
#
_cell.length_a   1.000
_cell.length_b   1.000
_cell.length_c   1.000
_cell.angle_alpha   90.00
_cell.angle_beta   90.00
_cell.angle_gamma   90.00
#
_symmetry.space_group_name_H-M   'P 1'
#
loop_
_entity.id
_entity.type
_entity.pdbx_description
1 polymer ?
#
loop_
_entity_poly.entity_id
_entity_poly.type
_entity_poly.pdbx_seq_one_letter_code
_entity_poly.pdbx_strand_id
1 'polypeptide(L)'
;LRTSEPLEDSLKQKISTFTDVNANAVIESRDVESLYDIPMNLQAQGMDDVVLEKLKIDAPKADMTAWTAMVDHIKHPKKTVNIALVGKYTDLPDAYISVNEALKHAGYAQDAEVNINHIKSETVTAENVQELLVDADG
;
A
#
# COMPACT_ATOMS: atom_id res chain seq x y z
N LEU A 1 -14.79 -6.84 3.23
CA LEU A 1 -15.40 -6.82 1.89
C LEU A 1 -14.53 -6.00 0.95
N ARG A 2 -13.84 -6.61 -0.01
CA ARG A 2 -13.12 -5.87 -1.04
C ARG A 2 -14.12 -5.15 -1.95
N THR A 3 -13.92 -3.85 -2.18
CA THR A 3 -14.81 -3.01 -3.00
C THR A 3 -14.06 -1.79 -3.53
N SER A 4 -14.44 -1.27 -4.69
CA SER A 4 -13.90 0.00 -5.19
C SER A 4 -14.65 1.21 -4.62
N GLU A 5 -15.94 1.06 -4.34
CA GLU A 5 -16.85 2.12 -3.90
C GLU A 5 -17.41 1.84 -2.50
N PRO A 6 -17.83 2.88 -1.74
CA PRO A 6 -18.47 2.73 -0.45
C PRO A 6 -19.73 1.86 -0.53
N LEU A 7 -19.89 0.94 0.42
CA LEU A 7 -21.11 0.15 0.54
C LEU A 7 -22.17 0.88 1.36
N GLU A 8 -23.40 0.89 0.87
CA GLU A 8 -24.54 1.33 1.67
C GLU A 8 -24.75 0.45 2.90
N ASP A 9 -25.18 1.04 4.02
CA ASP A 9 -25.46 0.32 5.26
C ASP A 9 -26.54 -0.76 5.09
N SER A 10 -27.49 -0.53 4.18
CA SER A 10 -28.53 -1.49 3.79
C SER A 10 -27.92 -2.81 3.28
N LEU A 11 -26.85 -2.71 2.49
CA LEU A 11 -26.15 -3.85 1.92
C LEU A 11 -25.30 -4.57 2.98
N LYS A 12 -24.65 -3.82 3.88
CA LYS A 12 -23.93 -4.40 5.04
C LYS A 12 -24.87 -5.22 5.93
N GLN A 13 -26.06 -4.68 6.24
CA GLN A 13 -27.07 -5.38 7.03
C GLN A 13 -27.57 -6.65 6.34
N LYS A 14 -27.75 -6.59 5.02
CA LYS A 14 -28.13 -7.76 4.21
C LYS A 14 -27.07 -8.84 4.28
N ILE A 15 -25.79 -8.49 4.09
CA ILE A 15 -24.66 -9.42 4.19
C ILE A 15 -24.58 -10.05 5.57
N SER A 16 -24.72 -9.25 6.63
CA SER A 16 -24.79 -9.71 8.02
C SER A 16 -25.84 -10.81 8.20
N THR A 17 -27.06 -10.56 7.71
CA THR A 17 -28.18 -11.53 7.78
C THR A 17 -27.89 -12.83 7.03
N PHE A 18 -27.31 -12.76 5.83
CA PHE A 18 -27.04 -13.94 5.00
C PHE A 18 -25.85 -14.78 5.47
N THR A 19 -24.92 -14.18 6.23
CA THR A 19 -23.67 -14.83 6.63
C THR A 19 -23.59 -15.14 8.12
N ASP A 20 -24.60 -14.76 8.91
CA ASP A 20 -24.63 -14.88 10.37
C ASP A 20 -23.40 -14.20 11.04
N VAL A 21 -22.98 -13.08 10.46
CA VAL A 21 -21.90 -12.23 10.98
C VAL A 21 -22.53 -10.97 11.55
N ASN A 22 -22.05 -10.48 12.70
CA ASN A 22 -22.51 -9.22 13.28
C ASN A 22 -22.33 -8.07 12.26
N ALA A 23 -23.31 -7.19 12.09
CA ALA A 23 -23.25 -6.07 11.15
C ALA A 23 -22.01 -5.17 11.37
N ASN A 24 -21.60 -4.97 12.63
CA ASN A 24 -20.39 -4.21 12.98
C ASN A 24 -19.10 -4.91 12.56
N ALA A 25 -19.13 -6.22 12.29
CA ALA A 25 -18.02 -6.99 11.77
C ALA A 25 -18.03 -7.08 10.22
N VAL A 26 -18.99 -6.43 9.55
CA VAL A 26 -19.03 -6.32 8.09
C VAL A 26 -18.20 -5.11 7.65
N ILE A 27 -16.88 -5.31 7.57
CA ILE A 27 -15.91 -4.25 7.30
C ILE A 27 -15.59 -4.13 5.81
N GLU A 28 -15.53 -2.90 5.30
CA GLU A 28 -15.07 -2.59 3.95
C GLU A 28 -13.54 -2.56 3.86
N SER A 29 -13.00 -3.18 2.82
CA SER A 29 -11.59 -3.11 2.44
C SER A 29 -11.53 -2.47 1.06
N ARG A 30 -11.63 -1.14 1.05
CA ARG A 30 -11.68 -0.36 -0.19
C ARG A 30 -10.34 -0.39 -0.93
N ASP A 31 -10.39 -0.15 -2.24
CA ASP A 31 -9.19 0.22 -2.99
C ASP A 31 -8.62 1.53 -2.44
N VAL A 32 -7.29 1.62 -2.37
CA VAL A 32 -6.56 2.75 -1.78
C VAL A 32 -5.40 3.11 -2.69
N GLU A 33 -5.04 4.39 -2.69
CA GLU A 33 -3.88 4.89 -3.45
C GLU A 33 -2.57 4.40 -2.86
N SER A 34 -2.49 4.33 -1.53
CA SER A 34 -1.32 3.85 -0.80
C SER A 34 -1.68 2.63 0.05
N LEU A 35 -0.85 1.60 -0.01
CA LEU A 35 -0.96 0.41 0.86
C LEU A 35 -1.06 0.80 2.35
N TYR A 36 -0.39 1.90 2.72
CA TYR A 36 -0.31 2.38 4.09
C TYR A 36 -1.60 3.05 4.58
N ASP A 37 -2.59 3.31 3.70
CA ASP A 37 -3.92 3.79 4.09
C ASP A 37 -4.79 2.69 4.71
N ILE A 38 -4.52 1.42 4.40
CA ILE A 38 -5.37 0.29 4.80
C ILE A 38 -5.57 0.24 6.32
N PRO A 39 -4.53 0.32 7.18
CA PRO A 39 -4.73 0.26 8.63
C PRO A 39 -5.62 1.38 9.17
N MET A 40 -5.47 2.60 8.67
CA MET A 40 -6.31 3.74 9.07
C MET A 40 -7.78 3.55 8.63
N ASN A 41 -8.00 3.05 7.41
CA ASN A 41 -9.34 2.75 6.90
C ASN A 41 -10.05 1.62 7.65
N LEU A 42 -9.30 0.62 8.12
CA LEU A 42 -9.83 -0.47 8.93
C LEU A 42 -10.14 0.00 10.36
N GLN A 43 -9.24 0.78 10.98
CA GLN A 43 -9.48 1.36 12.30
C GLN A 43 -10.68 2.32 12.31
N ALA A 44 -10.86 3.11 11.24
CA ALA A 44 -12.02 4.01 11.13
C ALA A 44 -13.37 3.29 11.15
N GLN A 45 -13.39 1.97 10.88
CA GLN A 45 -14.56 1.11 10.93
C GLN A 45 -14.62 0.24 12.20
N GLY A 46 -13.68 0.41 13.15
CA GLY A 46 -13.64 -0.35 14.41
C GLY A 46 -13.24 -1.82 14.23
N MET A 47 -12.52 -2.17 13.15
CA MET A 47 -12.12 -3.56 12.88
C MET A 47 -11.25 -4.14 14.01
N ASP A 48 -10.34 -3.34 14.57
CA ASP A 48 -9.51 -3.71 15.71
C ASP A 48 -10.35 -3.97 16.97
N ASP A 49 -11.32 -3.10 17.28
CA ASP A 49 -12.24 -3.27 18.40
C ASP A 49 -13.05 -4.57 18.28
N VAL A 50 -13.57 -4.88 17.09
CA VAL A 50 -14.30 -6.13 16.81
C VAL A 50 -13.44 -7.37 17.09
N VAL A 51 -12.16 -7.32 16.71
CA VAL A 51 -11.22 -8.41 16.96
C VAL A 51 -10.91 -8.54 18.46
N LEU A 52 -10.66 -7.43 19.15
CA LEU A 52 -10.38 -7.41 20.59
C LEU A 52 -11.56 -7.94 21.41
N GLU A 53 -12.79 -7.51 21.10
CA GLU A 53 -14.02 -8.00 21.74
C GLU A 53 -14.17 -9.53 21.55
N LYS A 54 -13.97 -10.01 20.31
CA LYS A 54 -14.11 -11.44 19.99
C LYS A 54 -13.08 -12.30 20.72
N LEU A 55 -11.86 -11.79 20.87
CA LEU A 55 -10.76 -12.46 21.57
C LEU A 55 -10.76 -12.20 23.08
N LYS A 56 -11.66 -11.34 23.59
CA LYS A 56 -11.75 -10.92 25.00
C LYS A 56 -10.44 -10.31 25.51
N ILE A 57 -9.79 -9.51 24.67
CA ILE A 57 -8.56 -8.80 25.00
C ILE A 57 -8.93 -7.37 25.40
N ASP A 58 -8.54 -6.98 26.61
CA ASP A 58 -8.63 -5.58 27.04
C ASP A 58 -7.35 -4.84 26.62
N ALA A 59 -7.51 -3.83 25.77
CA ALA A 59 -6.41 -3.03 25.24
C ALA A 59 -6.87 -1.57 25.09
N PRO A 60 -5.96 -0.60 25.28
CA PRO A 60 -6.28 0.79 25.00
C PRO A 60 -6.47 0.98 23.48
N LYS A 61 -7.12 2.08 23.11
CA LYS A 61 -7.21 2.52 21.71
C LYS A 61 -5.80 2.60 21.11
N ALA A 62 -5.62 2.05 19.91
CA ALA A 62 -4.34 2.06 19.24
C ALA A 62 -3.89 3.50 18.90
N ASP A 63 -2.67 3.84 19.30
CA ASP A 63 -2.04 5.10 18.93
C ASP A 63 -1.54 5.04 17.48
N MET A 64 -2.18 5.81 16.60
CA MET A 64 -1.85 5.86 15.18
C MET A 64 -0.97 7.06 14.81
N THR A 65 -0.49 7.85 15.77
CA THR A 65 0.21 9.11 15.51
C THR A 65 1.39 8.95 14.54
N ALA A 66 2.26 7.97 14.78
CA ALA A 66 3.41 7.70 13.92
C ALA A 66 3.00 7.19 12.53
N TRP A 67 1.95 6.36 12.47
CA TRP A 67 1.46 5.80 11.20
C TRP A 67 0.81 6.88 10.33
N THR A 68 -0.04 7.72 10.92
CA THR A 68 -0.67 8.85 10.23
C THR A 68 0.38 9.83 9.71
N ALA A 69 1.40 10.15 10.52
CA ALA A 69 2.50 10.99 10.08
C ALA A 69 3.28 10.37 8.90
N MET A 70 3.55 9.06 8.94
CA MET A 70 4.19 8.35 7.83
C MET A 70 3.34 8.38 6.55
N VAL A 71 2.03 8.12 6.65
CA VAL A 71 1.12 8.15 5.48
C VAL A 71 1.06 9.55 4.87
N ASP A 72 0.93 10.58 5.71
CA ASP A 72 0.94 11.97 5.25
C ASP A 72 2.24 12.33 4.54
N HIS A 73 3.37 11.85 5.08
CA HIS A 73 4.69 12.04 4.49
C HIS A 73 4.84 11.38 3.12
N ILE A 74 4.34 10.14 2.99
CA ILE A 74 4.35 9.37 1.74
C ILE A 74 3.54 10.07 0.65
N LYS A 75 2.43 10.73 1.01
CA LYS A 75 1.53 11.39 0.05
C LYS A 75 2.01 12.76 -0.41
N HIS A 76 2.98 13.36 0.26
CA HIS A 76 3.46 14.72 -0.02
C HIS A 76 4.98 14.78 -0.21
N PRO A 77 5.55 14.03 -1.17
CA PRO A 77 6.98 14.10 -1.48
C PRO A 77 7.34 15.49 -2.02
N LYS A 78 8.55 15.96 -1.73
CA LYS A 78 9.06 17.27 -2.18
C LYS A 78 9.90 17.20 -3.45
N LYS A 79 10.34 16.00 -3.82
CA LYS A 79 11.19 15.73 -4.97
C LYS A 79 10.91 14.33 -5.50
N THR A 80 11.41 14.06 -6.70
CA THR A 80 11.32 12.76 -7.34
C THR A 80 12.73 12.29 -7.68
N VAL A 81 12.98 10.99 -7.55
CA VAL A 81 14.23 10.32 -7.96
C VAL A 81 13.86 9.16 -8.86
N ASN A 82 14.48 9.08 -10.03
CA ASN A 82 14.27 8.01 -10.99
C ASN A 82 15.32 6.91 -10.78
N ILE A 83 14.89 5.68 -10.49
CA ILE A 83 15.77 4.53 -10.30
C ILE A 83 15.51 3.49 -11.38
N ALA A 84 16.55 3.06 -12.09
CA ALA A 84 16.48 2.01 -13.08
C ALA A 84 16.73 0.63 -12.45
N LEU A 85 15.68 -0.18 -12.30
CA LEU A 85 15.80 -1.54 -11.81
C LEU A 85 15.98 -2.51 -12.99
N VAL A 86 17.24 -2.88 -13.25
CA VAL A 86 17.60 -3.85 -14.30
C VAL A 86 17.49 -5.28 -13.75
N GLY A 87 16.53 -6.06 -14.25
CA GLY A 87 16.21 -7.39 -13.72
C GLY A 87 15.81 -8.39 -14.79
N LYS A 88 15.90 -9.69 -14.46
CA LYS A 88 15.55 -10.77 -15.40
C LYS A 88 14.05 -10.95 -15.57
N TYR A 89 13.27 -10.71 -14.52
CA TYR A 89 11.82 -10.96 -14.48
C TYR A 89 11.05 -9.67 -14.19
N THR A 90 11.34 -8.60 -14.91
CA THR A 90 10.71 -7.29 -14.68
C THR A 90 9.24 -7.21 -15.12
N ASP A 91 8.78 -8.13 -15.98
CA ASP A 91 7.36 -8.26 -16.34
C ASP A 91 6.48 -8.78 -15.19
N LEU A 92 7.09 -9.30 -14.13
CA LEU A 92 6.40 -9.77 -12.94
C LEU A 92 6.70 -8.79 -11.79
N PRO A 93 5.81 -7.81 -11.52
CA PRO A 93 6.00 -6.86 -10.43
C PRO A 93 6.29 -7.53 -9.09
N ASP A 94 5.72 -8.73 -8.89
CA ASP A 94 5.85 -9.51 -7.66
C ASP A 94 7.27 -10.02 -7.40
N ALA A 95 8.08 -10.22 -8.45
CA ALA A 95 9.44 -10.73 -8.31
C ALA A 95 10.37 -9.77 -7.54
N TYR A 96 10.01 -8.49 -7.48
CA TYR A 96 10.82 -7.44 -6.89
C TYR A 96 10.08 -6.62 -5.81
N ILE A 97 8.96 -7.13 -5.25
CA ILE A 97 8.17 -6.39 -4.23
C ILE A 97 9.06 -5.84 -3.11
N SER A 98 9.89 -6.70 -2.49
CA SER A 98 10.72 -6.27 -1.37
C SER A 98 11.77 -5.22 -1.78
N VAL A 99 12.30 -5.30 -3.00
CA VAL A 99 13.28 -4.33 -3.52
C VAL A 99 12.58 -2.99 -3.81
N ASN A 100 11.41 -3.05 -4.46
CA ASN A 100 10.61 -1.88 -4.76
C ASN A 100 10.20 -1.14 -3.48
N GLU A 101 9.72 -1.85 -2.47
CA GLU A 101 9.33 -1.23 -1.20
C GLU A 101 10.53 -0.70 -0.42
N ALA A 102 11.68 -1.38 -0.43
CA ALA A 102 12.89 -0.86 0.20
C ALA A 102 13.35 0.46 -0.46
N LEU A 103 13.32 0.54 -1.79
CA LEU A 103 13.65 1.77 -2.53
C LEU A 103 12.67 2.90 -2.20
N LYS A 104 11.36 2.63 -2.22
CA LYS A 104 10.35 3.61 -1.82
C LYS A 104 10.55 4.10 -0.39
N HIS A 105 10.81 3.20 0.56
CA HIS A 105 11.06 3.56 1.97
C HIS A 105 12.30 4.44 2.13
N ALA A 106 13.37 4.16 1.38
CA ALA A 106 14.54 5.03 1.34
C ALA A 106 14.19 6.41 0.79
N GLY A 107 13.34 6.47 -0.23
CA GLY A 107 12.76 7.71 -0.77
C GLY A 107 12.00 8.51 0.27
N TYR A 108 11.08 7.86 1.00
CA TYR A 108 10.29 8.49 2.06
C TYR A 108 11.20 9.12 3.12
N ALA A 109 12.26 8.44 3.56
CA ALA A 109 13.22 9.01 4.51
C ALA A 109 13.96 10.26 4.02
N GLN A 110 13.90 10.57 2.71
CA GLN A 110 14.53 11.71 2.07
C GLN A 110 13.53 12.73 1.51
N ASP A 111 12.24 12.63 1.83
CA ASP A 111 11.15 13.45 1.24
C ASP A 111 11.06 13.28 -0.29
N ALA A 112 11.40 12.10 -0.81
CA ALA A 112 11.43 11.79 -2.24
C ALA A 112 10.40 10.72 -2.62
N GLU A 113 9.71 10.94 -3.74
CA GLU A 113 9.06 9.88 -4.49
C GLU A 113 10.11 9.14 -5.32
N VAL A 114 10.17 7.82 -5.18
CA VAL A 114 11.06 6.99 -6.00
C VAL A 114 10.26 6.40 -7.14
N ASN A 115 10.55 6.88 -8.35
CA ASN A 115 9.99 6.34 -9.58
C ASN A 115 10.89 5.21 -10.08
N ILE A 116 10.40 3.98 -10.04
CA ILE A 116 11.18 2.80 -10.40
C ILE A 116 10.86 2.42 -11.84
N ASN A 117 11.84 2.56 -12.72
CA ASN A 117 11.76 2.08 -14.10
C ASN A 117 12.32 0.65 -14.19
N HIS A 118 11.45 -0.32 -14.44
CA HIS A 118 11.85 -1.72 -14.56
C HIS A 118 12.35 -2.04 -15.97
N ILE A 119 13.62 -2.42 -16.09
CA ILE A 119 14.29 -2.73 -17.36
C ILE A 119 14.64 -4.21 -17.43
N LYS A 120 14.24 -4.87 -18.53
CA LYS A 120 14.61 -6.27 -18.77
C LYS A 120 16.10 -6.38 -19.03
N SER A 121 16.80 -7.13 -18.17
CA SER A 121 18.25 -7.32 -18.31
C SER A 121 18.62 -7.96 -19.66
N GLU A 122 17.76 -8.80 -20.22
CA GLU A 122 18.00 -9.48 -21.51
C GLU A 122 17.91 -8.56 -22.73
N THR A 123 17.27 -7.40 -22.61
CA THR A 123 17.16 -6.42 -23.69
C THR A 123 18.27 -5.38 -23.66
N VAL A 124 19.09 -5.36 -22.61
CA VAL A 124 20.19 -4.41 -22.46
C VAL A 124 21.40 -4.87 -23.28
N THR A 125 21.88 -4.00 -24.17
CA THR A 125 23.08 -4.20 -24.99
C THR A 125 24.03 -3.03 -24.85
N ALA A 126 25.27 -3.17 -25.30
CA ALA A 126 26.25 -2.09 -25.24
C ALA A 126 25.82 -0.86 -26.05
N GLU A 127 25.01 -1.05 -27.09
CA GLU A 127 24.55 -0.01 -27.99
C GLU A 127 23.35 0.78 -27.44
N ASN A 128 22.48 0.16 -26.62
CA ASN A 128 21.25 0.79 -26.14
C ASN A 128 21.27 1.19 -24.66
N VAL A 129 22.25 0.72 -23.86
CA VAL A 129 22.28 0.94 -22.40
C VAL A 129 22.28 2.43 -22.03
N GLN A 130 22.96 3.26 -22.81
CA GLN A 130 23.02 4.71 -22.55
C GLN A 130 21.67 5.39 -22.75
N GLU A 131 20.88 4.95 -23.74
CA GLU A 131 19.53 5.45 -23.99
C GLU A 131 18.56 4.95 -22.92
N LEU A 132 18.64 3.67 -22.55
CA LEU A 132 17.76 3.06 -21.54
C LEU A 132 17.92 3.68 -20.14
N LEU A 133 19.11 4.17 -19.81
CA LEU A 133 19.45 4.70 -18.48
C LEU A 133 19.56 6.23 -18.44
N VAL A 134 19.22 6.94 -19.53
CA VAL A 134 19.47 8.38 -19.66
C VAL A 134 18.76 9.22 -18.60
N ASP A 135 17.55 8.81 -18.21
CA ASP A 135 16.71 9.52 -17.24
C ASP A 135 16.88 8.99 -15.81
N ALA A 136 17.76 8.01 -15.59
CA ALA A 136 17.98 7.39 -14.29
C ALA A 136 18.99 8.19 -13.45
N ASP A 137 18.61 8.48 -12.20
CA ASP A 137 19.50 9.06 -11.20
C ASP A 137 20.36 7.98 -10.51
N GLY A 138 19.97 6.70 -10.65
CA GLY A 138 20.65 5.53 -10.09
C GLY A 138 20.08 4.19 -10.51
#